data_AF-A0A319ET25-F1
#
_entry.id   AF-A0A319ET25-F1
#
_cell.length_a   1.000
_cell.length_b   1.000
_cell.length_c   1.000
_cell.angle_alpha   90.00
_cell.angle_beta   90.00
_cell.angle_gamma   90.00
#
_symmetry.space_group_name_H-M   'P 1'
#
loop_
_entity.id
_entity.type
_entity.pdbx_description
1 polymer ?
#
loop_
_entity_poly.entity_id
_entity_poly.type
_entity_poly.pdbx_seq_one_letter_code
_entity_poly.pdbx_strand_id
1 'polypeptide(L)'
;MGNPIVKAQPNTILHILPVEIMLICAKLLDSQSLLSFKLSCRLANLRVSKEYHDRALKHAMNKPKGRDNRLTNLEVTLRDGKWDMFKFHLDAGLDPNGFIGDMSPRRLLLTVANRGSEKMVKLLLERGANINISPATFHAVDQVLDRLDSANRMASFLIRNGATFATLRGFQHILNAKNCVELFELVLKNGIDINRVYLANVWTTSTFQLDIKEFTVLHHAAAHGSPELLDVILSRGPNLRQYIDLATKIAIDFNMSDNASYLLRNGCEPTFDLLECAVSPHIYPPKVVNWRRWKQVVDMPYVMQMMATKLDLQAPDAAPYIDRYLDLVQWSGRFWTLSFRRRVLLALLRSIRPPLRSLYVESINTQDF
;
A
#
# COMPACT_ATOMS: atom_id res chain seq x y z
N MET A 1 55.60 7.49 55.17
CA MET A 1 55.01 8.65 54.47
C MET A 1 54.82 8.25 53.02
N GLY A 2 53.56 8.07 52.60
CA GLY A 2 53.19 7.49 51.31
C GLY A 2 53.25 8.48 50.14
N ASN A 3 53.57 7.92 48.97
CA ASN A 3 53.59 8.44 47.60
C ASN A 3 52.36 9.31 47.19
N PRO A 4 52.35 10.09 46.08
CA PRO A 4 53.25 9.94 44.92
C PRO A 4 53.79 11.23 44.26
N ILE A 5 54.96 11.09 43.65
CA ILE A 5 55.31 11.84 42.44
C ILE A 5 54.23 11.53 41.40
N VAL A 6 53.37 12.49 41.12
CA VAL A 6 52.47 12.48 39.96
C VAL A 6 53.36 12.59 38.72
N LYS A 7 53.96 11.47 38.30
CA LYS A 7 54.50 11.35 36.94
C LYS A 7 53.30 11.37 36.01
N ALA A 8 53.14 12.49 35.32
CA ALA A 8 52.11 12.73 34.33
C ALA A 8 51.90 11.50 33.45
N GLN A 9 50.65 11.10 33.25
CA GLN A 9 50.31 10.04 32.29
C GLN A 9 50.95 10.40 30.94
N PRO A 10 51.70 9.49 30.28
CA PRO A 10 52.44 9.78 29.05
C PRO A 10 51.59 10.27 27.87
N ASN A 11 50.26 10.25 28.00
CA ASN A 11 49.32 10.35 26.89
C ASN A 11 48.51 11.67 26.85
N THR A 12 48.78 12.64 27.73
CA THR A 12 47.99 13.89 27.77
C THR A 12 48.28 14.83 26.59
N ILE A 13 49.46 14.74 25.97
CA ILE A 13 49.89 15.66 24.91
C ILE A 13 49.48 15.19 23.51
N LEU A 14 49.25 13.89 23.32
CA LEU A 14 48.99 13.31 21.99
C LEU A 14 47.69 13.82 21.33
N HIS A 15 46.73 14.29 22.12
CA HIS A 15 45.47 14.85 21.62
C HIS A 15 45.62 16.24 20.95
N ILE A 16 46.79 16.88 21.09
CA ILE A 16 47.06 18.26 20.63
C ILE A 16 48.06 18.26 19.47
N LEU A 17 48.77 17.15 19.22
CA LEU A 17 49.85 17.10 18.25
C LEU A 17 49.31 16.91 16.81
N PRO A 18 49.69 17.77 15.85
CA PRO A 18 49.44 17.55 14.43
C PRO A 18 50.00 16.21 13.95
N VAL A 19 49.35 15.63 12.94
CA VAL A 19 49.73 14.32 12.38
C VAL A 19 51.20 14.30 11.93
N GLU A 20 51.74 15.42 11.43
CA GLU A 20 53.15 15.51 11.07
C GLU A 20 54.09 15.33 12.27
N ILE A 21 53.75 15.85 13.44
CA ILE A 21 54.58 15.72 14.66
C ILE A 21 54.52 14.27 15.17
N MET A 22 53.37 13.61 15.06
CA MET A 22 53.25 12.19 15.41
C MET A 22 54.12 11.29 14.52
N LEU A 23 54.23 11.60 13.22
CA LEU A 23 55.07 10.86 12.28
C LEU A 23 56.58 11.05 12.53
N ILE A 24 56.99 12.23 13.00
CA ILE A 24 58.38 12.50 13.40
C ILE A 24 58.74 11.71 14.67
N CYS A 25 57.86 11.74 15.68
CA CYS A 25 58.05 10.95 16.91
C CYS A 25 58.16 9.45 16.63
N ALA A 26 57.35 8.92 15.70
CA ALA A 26 57.39 7.50 15.33
C ALA A 26 58.74 7.05 14.70
N LYS A 27 59.48 7.96 14.05
CA LYS A 27 60.79 7.63 13.44
C LYS A 27 61.94 7.59 14.46
N LEU A 28 61.74 8.14 15.65
CA LEU A 28 62.76 8.29 16.69
C LEU A 28 62.65 7.24 17.81
N LEU A 29 61.69 6.32 17.72
CA LEU A 29 61.38 5.35 18.77
C LEU A 29 61.93 3.95 18.44
N ASP A 30 62.38 3.22 19.46
CA ASP A 30 62.71 1.79 19.35
C ASP A 30 61.47 0.94 19.02
N SER A 31 61.66 -0.32 18.64
CA SER A 31 60.59 -1.19 18.13
C SER A 31 59.43 -1.39 19.12
N GLN A 32 59.71 -1.42 20.42
CA GLN A 32 58.70 -1.63 21.45
C GLN A 32 57.94 -0.32 21.77
N SER A 33 58.67 0.79 21.81
CA SER A 33 58.12 2.13 22.01
C SER A 33 57.30 2.60 20.81
N LEU A 34 57.69 2.24 19.58
CA LEU A 34 56.93 2.49 18.36
C LEU A 34 55.56 1.80 18.35
N LEU A 35 55.48 0.55 18.85
CA LEU A 35 54.22 -0.17 18.97
C LEU A 35 53.30 0.51 20.00
N SER A 36 53.84 0.88 21.17
CA SER A 36 53.09 1.59 22.21
C SER A 36 52.59 2.96 21.73
N PHE A 37 53.41 3.68 20.96
CA PHE A 37 53.08 4.98 20.39
C PHE A 37 51.96 4.87 19.34
N LYS A 38 52.05 3.90 18.41
CA LYS A 38 50.98 3.62 17.44
C LYS A 38 49.65 3.29 18.11
N LEU A 39 49.67 2.51 19.19
CA LEU A 39 48.49 2.20 20.00
C LEU A 39 47.92 3.46 20.66
N SER A 40 48.76 4.30 21.26
CA SER A 40 48.33 5.57 21.87
C SER A 40 47.73 6.54 20.85
N CYS A 41 48.33 6.71 19.67
CA CYS A 41 47.77 7.51 18.58
C CYS A 41 46.41 6.96 18.11
N ARG A 42 46.29 5.63 17.98
CA ARG A 42 45.02 4.98 17.62
C ARG A 42 43.95 5.22 18.67
N LEU A 43 44.29 5.09 19.96
CA LEU A 43 43.37 5.37 21.07
C LEU A 43 43.00 6.85 21.16
N ALA A 44 43.93 7.75 20.90
CA ALA A 44 43.68 9.19 20.89
C ALA A 44 42.72 9.58 19.75
N ASN A 45 42.95 9.06 18.54
CA ASN A 45 42.05 9.23 17.40
C ASN A 45 40.65 8.67 17.67
N LEU A 46 40.55 7.49 18.31
CA LEU A 46 39.27 6.91 18.71
C LEU A 46 38.53 7.77 19.75
N ARG A 47 39.24 8.34 20.72
CA ARG A 47 38.66 9.24 21.74
C ARG A 47 38.16 10.55 21.13
N VAL A 48 38.98 11.22 20.32
CA VAL A 48 38.60 12.47 19.64
C VAL A 48 37.43 12.23 18.70
N SER A 49 37.45 11.13 17.96
CA SER A 49 36.33 10.69 17.14
C SER A 49 35.07 10.52 18.00
N LYS A 50 35.13 9.75 19.09
CA LYS A 50 33.97 9.54 19.97
C LYS A 50 33.40 10.85 20.53
N GLU A 51 34.24 11.74 21.08
CA GLU A 51 33.78 13.04 21.57
C GLU A 51 33.12 13.89 20.49
N TYR A 52 33.66 13.84 19.27
CA TYR A 52 33.10 14.56 18.13
C TYR A 52 31.72 14.01 17.73
N HIS A 53 31.54 12.68 17.71
CA HIS A 53 30.25 12.03 17.47
C HIS A 53 29.25 12.38 18.57
N ASP A 54 29.65 12.31 19.84
CA ASP A 54 28.79 12.65 20.99
C ASP A 54 28.32 14.11 20.94
N ARG A 55 29.19 15.05 20.56
CA ARG A 55 28.82 16.46 20.37
C ARG A 55 27.85 16.64 19.21
N ALA A 56 28.03 15.94 18.10
CA ALA A 56 27.12 15.98 16.96
C ALA A 56 25.72 15.45 17.32
N LEU A 57 25.64 14.33 18.06
CA LEU A 57 24.38 13.79 18.55
C LEU A 57 23.69 14.75 19.54
N LYS A 58 24.45 15.31 20.48
CA LYS A 58 23.93 16.32 21.41
C LYS A 58 23.43 17.56 20.67
N HIS A 59 24.14 18.00 19.63
CA HIS A 59 23.70 19.08 18.76
C HIS A 59 22.37 18.73 18.10
N ALA A 60 22.21 17.54 17.51
CA ALA A 60 20.98 17.10 16.85
C ALA A 60 19.75 17.20 17.76
N MET A 61 19.88 16.75 19.01
CA MET A 61 18.79 16.66 19.99
C MET A 61 18.48 18.00 20.68
N ASN A 62 19.41 18.96 20.67
CA ASN A 62 19.19 20.27 21.28
C ASN A 62 18.22 21.13 20.46
N LYS A 63 17.53 22.04 21.14
CA LYS A 63 16.70 23.08 20.53
C LYS A 63 17.57 24.29 20.16
N PRO A 64 17.42 24.89 18.97
CA PRO A 64 18.19 26.07 18.57
C PRO A 64 17.83 27.25 19.46
N LYS A 65 18.79 28.15 19.68
CA LYS A 65 18.54 29.43 20.36
C LYS A 65 17.77 30.36 19.41
N GLY A 66 16.60 30.85 19.81
CA GLY A 66 15.80 31.81 19.03
C GLY A 66 14.35 31.38 18.78
N ARG A 67 13.73 31.93 17.72
CA ARG A 67 12.30 31.73 17.39
C ARG A 67 11.89 30.27 17.12
N ASP A 68 12.84 29.41 16.75
CA ASP A 68 12.62 27.99 16.45
C ASP A 68 12.84 27.06 17.65
N ASN A 69 12.92 27.57 18.88
CA ASN A 69 13.19 26.77 20.09
C ASN A 69 12.15 25.67 20.40
N ARG A 70 11.08 25.56 19.61
CA ARG A 70 10.08 24.49 19.69
C ARG A 70 10.52 23.20 18.97
N LEU A 71 11.45 23.30 18.02
CA LEU A 71 11.96 22.18 17.23
C LEU A 71 13.39 21.84 17.65
N THR A 72 13.78 20.58 17.56
CA THR A 72 15.17 20.14 17.67
C THR A 72 15.98 20.60 16.46
N ASN A 73 17.30 20.70 16.59
CA ASN A 73 18.19 21.03 15.47
C ASN A 73 18.08 19.99 14.34
N LEU A 74 17.82 18.72 14.67
CA LEU A 74 17.52 17.69 13.68
C LEU A 74 16.24 18.00 12.89
N GLU A 75 15.16 18.41 13.57
CA GLU A 75 13.92 18.81 12.90
C GLU A 75 14.11 20.03 11.99
N VAL A 76 14.86 21.04 12.44
CA VAL A 76 15.20 22.21 11.60
C VAL A 76 16.03 21.78 10.39
N THR A 77 17.01 20.89 10.57
CA THR A 77 17.84 20.33 9.49
C THR A 77 16.98 19.66 8.42
N LEU A 78 16.01 18.82 8.84
CA LEU A 78 15.10 18.12 7.94
C LEU A 78 14.05 19.05 7.30
N ARG A 79 13.59 20.06 8.04
CA ARG A 79 12.65 21.09 7.55
C ARG A 79 13.27 21.91 6.43
N ASP A 80 14.51 22.34 6.64
CA ASP A 80 15.23 23.23 5.74
C ASP A 80 15.96 22.44 4.63
N GLY A 81 15.90 21.11 4.62
CA GLY A 81 16.54 20.27 3.60
C GLY A 81 18.07 20.27 3.67
N LYS A 82 18.66 20.50 4.84
CA LYS A 82 20.12 20.55 5.05
C LYS A 82 20.70 19.13 5.10
N TRP A 83 20.70 18.45 3.95
CA TRP A 83 21.03 17.02 3.86
C TRP A 83 22.47 16.68 4.25
N ASP A 84 23.44 17.59 4.05
CA ASP A 84 24.83 17.36 4.49
C ASP A 84 24.94 17.33 6.02
N MET A 85 24.25 18.24 6.70
CA MET A 85 24.13 18.21 8.15
C MET A 85 23.37 16.97 8.61
N PHE A 86 22.32 16.55 7.90
CA PHE A 86 21.61 15.32 8.24
C PHE A 86 22.51 14.08 8.12
N LYS A 87 23.25 13.97 7.02
CA LYS A 87 24.25 12.90 6.82
C LYS A 87 25.30 12.92 7.92
N PHE A 88 25.76 14.11 8.31
CA PHE A 88 26.69 14.26 9.42
C PHE A 88 26.14 13.70 10.74
N HIS A 89 24.86 13.95 11.06
CA HIS A 89 24.24 13.36 12.24
C HIS A 89 24.14 11.82 12.14
N LEU A 90 23.83 11.27 10.95
CA LEU A 90 23.82 9.82 10.73
C LEU A 90 25.21 9.19 10.84
N ASP A 91 26.24 9.85 10.31
CA ASP A 91 27.64 9.42 10.44
C ASP A 91 28.09 9.47 11.91
N ALA A 92 27.54 10.40 12.71
CA ALA A 92 27.74 10.49 14.14
C ALA A 92 27.04 9.37 14.97
N GLY A 93 26.28 8.48 14.33
CA GLY A 93 25.58 7.38 15.01
C GLY A 93 24.14 7.69 15.41
N LEU A 94 23.49 8.68 14.78
CA LEU A 94 22.08 8.95 15.00
C LEU A 94 21.27 7.69 14.64
N ASP A 95 20.44 7.20 15.57
CA ASP A 95 19.59 6.03 15.34
C ASP A 95 18.63 6.28 14.16
N PRO A 96 18.78 5.55 13.04
CA PRO A 96 17.93 5.74 11.86
C PRO A 96 16.49 5.27 12.08
N ASN A 97 16.23 4.50 13.14
CA ASN A 97 14.89 4.09 13.56
C ASN A 97 14.24 5.06 14.56
N GLY A 98 14.97 6.10 14.96
CA GLY A 98 14.53 7.09 15.92
C GLY A 98 13.28 7.87 15.49
N PHE A 99 12.68 8.52 16.49
CA PHE A 99 11.56 9.43 16.33
C PHE A 99 12.02 10.87 16.54
N ILE A 100 11.37 11.80 15.83
CA ILE A 100 11.58 13.24 15.95
C ILE A 100 10.29 13.94 16.36
N GLY A 101 10.43 15.02 17.14
CA GLY A 101 9.33 15.85 17.61
C GLY A 101 8.71 15.39 18.93
N ASP A 102 8.67 16.30 19.90
CA ASP A 102 8.25 15.99 21.28
C ASP A 102 6.73 15.76 21.38
N MET A 103 5.93 16.61 20.72
CA MET A 103 4.46 16.61 20.87
C MET A 103 3.75 15.67 19.89
N SER A 104 4.42 15.30 18.80
CA SER A 104 3.90 14.36 17.81
C SER A 104 5.07 13.57 17.22
N PRO A 105 5.55 12.52 17.90
CA PRO A 105 6.73 11.78 17.47
C PRO A 105 6.50 11.17 16.09
N ARG A 106 7.35 11.52 15.14
CA ARG A 106 7.34 11.01 13.76
C ARG A 106 8.61 10.21 13.52
N ARG A 107 8.50 9.09 12.82
CA ARG A 107 9.69 8.33 12.43
C ARG A 107 10.58 9.17 11.52
N LEU A 108 11.88 9.10 11.75
CA LEU A 108 12.87 9.82 10.96
C LEU A 108 12.74 9.52 9.46
N LEU A 109 12.63 8.23 9.10
CA LEU A 109 12.43 7.78 7.73
C LEU A 109 11.20 8.42 7.05
N LEU A 110 10.09 8.56 7.78
CA LEU A 110 8.86 9.15 7.22
C LEU A 110 8.98 10.65 7.03
N THR A 111 9.65 11.35 7.94
CA THR A 111 9.93 12.77 7.75
C THR A 111 10.80 12.98 6.50
N VAL A 112 11.83 12.16 6.30
CA VAL A 112 12.68 12.22 5.11
C VAL A 112 11.91 11.86 3.83
N ALA A 113 11.09 10.80 3.86
CA ALA A 113 10.25 10.39 2.74
C ALA A 113 9.22 11.47 2.35
N ASN A 114 8.59 12.12 3.33
CA ASN A 114 7.64 13.22 3.09
C ASN A 114 8.30 14.46 2.46
N ARG A 115 9.62 14.62 2.59
CA ARG A 115 10.38 15.67 1.90
C ARG A 115 10.72 15.29 0.46
N GLY A 116 10.36 14.09 -0.01
CA GLY A 116 10.59 13.62 -1.37
C GLY A 116 12.03 13.19 -1.67
N SER A 117 12.89 13.07 -0.65
CA SER A 117 14.33 12.81 -0.86
C SER A 117 14.64 11.32 -0.92
N GLU A 118 14.44 10.68 -2.08
CA GLU A 118 14.74 9.25 -2.31
C GLU A 118 16.19 8.91 -1.91
N LYS A 119 17.15 9.79 -2.21
CA LYS A 119 18.58 9.62 -1.86
C LYS A 119 18.78 9.48 -0.35
N MET A 120 18.08 10.29 0.44
CA MET A 120 18.19 10.24 1.91
C MET A 120 17.40 9.09 2.52
N VAL A 121 16.31 8.65 1.87
CA VAL A 121 15.65 7.40 2.27
C VAL A 121 16.58 6.21 2.05
N LYS A 122 17.27 6.11 0.90
CA LYS A 122 18.28 5.05 0.67
C LYS A 122 19.37 5.07 1.73
N LEU A 123 19.92 6.25 2.02
CA LEU A 123 20.94 6.39 3.05
C LEU A 123 20.45 5.89 4.42
N LEU A 124 19.22 6.22 4.81
CA LEU A 124 18.65 5.70 6.06
C LEU A 124 18.52 4.18 6.07
N LEU A 125 18.05 3.58 4.98
CA LEU A 125 17.94 2.13 4.84
C LEU A 125 19.31 1.44 4.89
N GLU A 126 20.32 2.00 4.23
CA GLU A 126 21.72 1.55 4.28
C GLU A 126 22.29 1.60 5.71
N ARG A 127 21.80 2.52 6.55
CA ARG A 127 22.18 2.62 7.97
C ARG A 127 21.35 1.72 8.89
N GLY A 128 20.45 0.90 8.35
CA GLY A 128 19.64 -0.03 9.14
C GLY A 128 18.28 0.53 9.58
N ALA A 129 17.77 1.57 8.93
CA ALA A 129 16.38 1.96 9.11
C ALA A 129 15.46 0.79 8.70
N ASN A 130 14.63 0.31 9.60
CA ASN A 130 13.59 -0.66 9.28
C ASN A 130 12.37 0.08 8.70
N ILE A 131 12.12 -0.12 7.43
CA ILE A 131 11.06 0.56 6.69
C ILE A 131 9.65 0.30 7.25
N ASN A 132 9.43 -0.83 7.93
CA ASN A 132 8.10 -1.26 8.36
C ASN A 132 7.73 -0.92 9.82
N ILE A 133 8.63 -0.34 10.64
CA ILE A 133 8.43 0.36 11.96
C ILE A 133 6.97 0.58 12.38
N SER A 134 6.49 1.80 12.54
CA SER A 134 5.17 2.15 13.11
C SER A 134 5.02 2.09 14.64
N PRO A 135 4.75 3.25 15.28
CA PRO A 135 4.34 3.34 16.69
C PRO A 135 2.83 3.11 16.90
N ALA A 136 2.01 3.12 15.83
CA ALA A 136 0.56 2.98 15.89
C ALA A 136 0.08 2.44 14.55
N THR A 137 -0.24 1.15 14.45
CA THR A 137 -1.00 0.41 13.40
C THR A 137 -0.83 0.73 11.89
N PHE A 138 -0.04 1.71 11.48
CA PHE A 138 0.07 2.27 10.12
C PHE A 138 1.51 2.10 9.62
N HIS A 139 1.74 1.35 8.54
CA HIS A 139 3.09 1.17 7.97
C HIS A 139 3.56 2.42 7.19
N ALA A 140 4.80 2.42 6.71
CA ALA A 140 5.41 3.60 6.08
C ALA A 140 4.68 4.07 4.82
N VAL A 141 4.17 3.13 4.02
CA VAL A 141 3.35 3.43 2.84
C VAL A 141 2.08 4.18 3.25
N ASP A 142 1.34 3.67 4.25
CA ASP A 142 0.07 4.28 4.69
C ASP A 142 0.26 5.72 5.18
N GLN A 143 1.34 5.99 5.93
CA GLN A 143 1.60 7.32 6.50
C GLN A 143 2.05 8.36 5.46
N VAL A 144 2.73 7.94 4.39
CA VAL A 144 3.12 8.85 3.29
C VAL A 144 1.90 9.23 2.45
N LEU A 145 0.95 8.30 2.27
CA LEU A 145 -0.29 8.51 1.51
C LEU A 145 -1.28 9.47 2.17
N ASP A 146 -1.12 9.79 3.45
CA ASP A 146 -1.97 10.75 4.17
C ASP A 146 -1.68 12.22 3.80
N ARG A 147 -0.56 12.52 3.13
CA ARG A 147 -0.01 13.88 3.15
C ARG A 147 0.12 14.61 1.82
N LEU A 148 0.17 13.97 0.65
CA LEU A 148 0.50 14.66 -0.62
C LEU A 148 -0.04 13.96 -1.89
N ASP A 149 -0.25 14.73 -2.97
CA ASP A 149 -0.45 14.20 -4.34
C ASP A 149 0.83 13.57 -4.92
N SER A 150 2.02 14.02 -4.47
CA SER A 150 3.32 13.42 -4.80
C SER A 150 3.62 12.14 -4.00
N ALA A 151 2.72 11.74 -3.08
CA ALA A 151 2.87 10.53 -2.27
C ALA A 151 2.93 9.26 -3.12
N ASN A 152 2.36 9.28 -4.33
CA ASN A 152 2.31 8.10 -5.19
C ASN A 152 3.70 7.61 -5.61
N ARG A 153 4.59 8.52 -6.02
CA ARG A 153 5.96 8.14 -6.43
C ARG A 153 6.77 7.62 -5.24
N MET A 154 6.67 8.30 -4.09
CA MET A 154 7.40 7.91 -2.89
C MET A 154 6.90 6.58 -2.32
N ALA A 155 5.59 6.32 -2.32
CA ALA A 155 5.02 5.04 -1.90
C ALA A 155 5.51 3.87 -2.77
N SER A 156 5.47 4.02 -4.09
CA SER A 156 6.05 3.04 -5.03
C SER A 156 7.56 2.83 -4.81
N PHE A 157 8.30 3.91 -4.52
CA PHE A 157 9.72 3.83 -4.17
C PHE A 157 9.95 3.05 -2.87
N LEU A 158 9.18 3.31 -1.82
CA LEU A 158 9.28 2.59 -0.54
C LEU A 158 8.97 1.10 -0.71
N ILE A 159 7.95 0.74 -1.49
CA ILE A 159 7.61 -0.66 -1.80
C ILE A 159 8.79 -1.38 -2.45
N ARG A 160 9.44 -0.76 -3.45
CA ARG A 160 10.65 -1.33 -4.09
C ARG A 160 11.83 -1.52 -3.14
N ASN A 161 11.81 -0.87 -1.97
CA ASN A 161 12.84 -0.95 -0.94
C ASN A 161 12.39 -1.73 0.31
N GLY A 162 11.40 -2.61 0.20
CA GLY A 162 11.00 -3.51 1.29
C GLY A 162 9.78 -3.07 2.08
N ALA A 163 9.11 -1.97 1.71
CA ALA A 163 7.91 -1.53 2.44
C ALA A 163 6.71 -2.43 2.16
N THR A 164 5.91 -2.66 3.19
CA THR A 164 4.56 -3.24 3.11
C THR A 164 3.51 -2.18 3.43
N PHE A 165 2.23 -2.57 3.44
CA PHE A 165 1.12 -1.73 3.88
C PHE A 165 0.31 -2.40 5.00
N ALA A 166 -0.23 -1.58 5.89
CA ALA A 166 -1.02 -2.04 7.03
C ALA A 166 -2.52 -1.93 6.77
N THR A 167 -2.92 -1.06 5.85
CA THR A 167 -4.32 -0.72 5.61
C THR A 167 -4.68 -0.87 4.14
N LEU A 168 -5.97 -1.01 3.85
CA LEU A 168 -6.47 -1.04 2.49
C LEU A 168 -6.23 0.25 1.72
N ARG A 169 -5.97 1.38 2.40
CA ARG A 169 -5.54 2.61 1.74
C ARG A 169 -4.17 2.44 1.07
N GLY A 170 -3.24 1.75 1.73
CA GLY A 170 -1.96 1.36 1.13
C GLY A 170 -2.14 0.42 -0.06
N PHE A 171 -3.11 -0.50 0.01
CA PHE A 171 -3.44 -1.36 -1.13
C PHE A 171 -4.08 -0.59 -2.29
N GLN A 172 -4.97 0.37 -2.02
CA GLN A 172 -5.58 1.22 -3.02
C GLN A 172 -4.53 2.00 -3.84
N HIS A 173 -3.43 2.42 -3.21
CA HIS A 173 -2.32 3.04 -3.94
C HIS A 173 -1.72 2.07 -4.98
N ILE A 174 -1.55 0.80 -4.62
CA ILE A 174 -1.05 -0.24 -5.53
C ILE A 174 -2.03 -0.42 -6.70
N LEU A 175 -3.34 -0.48 -6.42
CA LEU A 175 -4.38 -0.59 -7.45
C LEU A 175 -4.37 0.58 -8.44
N ASN A 176 -4.10 1.79 -7.96
CA ASN A 176 -4.06 2.99 -8.79
C ASN A 176 -2.75 3.14 -9.60
N ALA A 177 -1.73 2.32 -9.32
CA ALA A 177 -0.46 2.38 -10.02
C ALA A 177 -0.56 1.67 -11.37
N LYS A 178 0.07 2.24 -12.41
CA LYS A 178 0.13 1.62 -13.74
C LYS A 178 0.77 0.22 -13.73
N ASN A 179 1.68 -0.02 -12.79
CA ASN A 179 2.38 -1.29 -12.58
C ASN A 179 1.86 -2.02 -11.34
N CYS A 180 0.54 -1.98 -11.11
CA CYS A 180 -0.15 -2.57 -9.96
C CYS A 180 0.30 -4.02 -9.67
N VAL A 181 0.29 -4.90 -10.67
CA VAL A 181 0.67 -6.33 -10.50
C VAL A 181 2.12 -6.48 -10.03
N GLU A 182 3.06 -5.73 -10.63
CA GLU A 182 4.47 -5.72 -10.22
C GLU A 182 4.63 -5.23 -8.78
N LEU A 183 3.96 -4.13 -8.42
CA LEU A 183 4.02 -3.59 -7.06
C LEU A 183 3.39 -4.56 -6.05
N PHE A 184 2.31 -5.23 -6.40
CA PHE A 184 1.68 -6.20 -5.51
C PHE A 184 2.59 -7.42 -5.27
N GLU A 185 3.20 -7.97 -6.31
CA GLU A 185 4.21 -9.04 -6.21
C GLU A 185 5.39 -8.63 -5.32
N LEU A 186 5.87 -7.38 -5.46
CA LEU A 186 6.91 -6.85 -4.59
C LEU A 186 6.46 -6.78 -3.13
N VAL A 187 5.23 -6.34 -2.85
CA VAL A 187 4.72 -6.30 -1.47
C VAL A 187 4.54 -7.70 -0.88
N LEU A 188 4.14 -8.70 -1.68
CA LEU A 188 4.13 -10.11 -1.26
C LEU A 188 5.55 -10.58 -0.90
N LYS A 189 6.54 -10.27 -1.73
CA LYS A 189 7.96 -10.56 -1.45
C LYS A 189 8.47 -9.86 -0.19
N ASN A 190 7.96 -8.67 0.11
CA ASN A 190 8.28 -7.91 1.32
C ASN A 190 7.60 -8.48 2.59
N GLY A 191 6.80 -9.54 2.46
CA GLY A 191 6.25 -10.29 3.59
C GLY A 191 4.88 -9.81 4.06
N ILE A 192 4.06 -9.23 3.18
CA ILE A 192 2.65 -9.01 3.54
C ILE A 192 1.91 -10.35 3.65
N ASP A 193 1.06 -10.48 4.66
CA ASP A 193 0.12 -11.59 4.75
C ASP A 193 -1.04 -11.34 3.77
N ILE A 194 -1.09 -12.13 2.70
CA ILE A 194 -2.14 -12.05 1.68
C ILE A 194 -3.52 -12.43 2.22
N ASN A 195 -3.58 -13.24 3.28
CA ASN A 195 -4.83 -13.65 3.92
C ASN A 195 -5.30 -12.68 5.00
N ARG A 196 -4.58 -11.56 5.18
CA ARG A 196 -4.90 -10.57 6.19
C ARG A 196 -6.33 -10.06 5.99
N VAL A 197 -7.09 -10.15 7.08
CA VAL A 197 -8.38 -9.51 7.21
C VAL A 197 -8.18 -8.09 7.73
N TYR A 198 -8.72 -7.13 7.00
CA TYR A 198 -8.76 -5.72 7.34
C TYR A 198 -10.13 -5.42 7.93
N LEU A 199 -10.15 -4.88 9.15
CA LEU A 199 -11.39 -4.48 9.80
C LEU A 199 -12.03 -3.31 9.05
N ALA A 200 -13.34 -3.40 8.87
CA ALA A 200 -14.10 -2.33 8.26
C ALA A 200 -13.99 -1.06 9.12
N ASN A 201 -13.36 -0.02 8.59
CA ASN A 201 -13.39 1.33 9.13
C ASN A 201 -14.41 2.18 8.35
N VAL A 202 -14.68 3.41 8.82
CA VAL A 202 -15.62 4.34 8.16
C VAL A 202 -15.36 4.45 6.65
N TRP A 203 -14.10 4.41 6.19
CA TRP A 203 -13.77 4.48 4.76
C TRP A 203 -14.23 3.22 4.02
N THR A 204 -13.89 2.01 4.48
CA THR A 204 -14.37 0.77 3.85
C THR A 204 -15.89 0.58 4.00
N THR A 205 -16.47 0.89 5.16
CA THR A 205 -17.91 0.74 5.40
C THR A 205 -18.72 1.76 4.59
N SER A 206 -18.21 2.98 4.36
CA SER A 206 -18.88 3.97 3.51
C SER A 206 -18.64 3.76 2.02
N THR A 207 -17.49 3.20 1.63
CA THR A 207 -17.15 2.94 0.22
C THR A 207 -17.91 1.73 -0.31
N PHE A 208 -18.03 0.68 0.51
CA PHE A 208 -18.67 -0.57 0.09
C PHE A 208 -20.10 -0.72 0.62
N GLN A 209 -20.51 -0.06 1.71
CA GLN A 209 -21.86 -0.15 2.33
C GLN A 209 -22.39 -1.57 2.56
N LEU A 210 -21.48 -2.54 2.59
CA LEU A 210 -21.76 -3.92 2.91
C LEU A 210 -21.51 -4.12 4.41
N ASP A 211 -22.36 -4.90 5.08
CA ASP A 211 -22.16 -5.37 6.46
C ASP A 211 -21.09 -6.46 6.52
N ILE A 212 -19.90 -6.15 5.99
CA ILE A 212 -18.77 -7.06 5.92
C ILE A 212 -17.89 -6.82 7.12
N LYS A 213 -17.75 -7.84 7.96
CA LYS A 213 -16.85 -7.83 9.10
C LYS A 213 -15.39 -8.10 8.70
N GLU A 214 -15.20 -8.85 7.60
CA GLU A 214 -13.88 -9.30 7.15
C GLU A 214 -13.59 -8.86 5.71
N PHE A 215 -12.77 -7.80 5.55
CA PHE A 215 -12.36 -7.35 4.22
C PHE A 215 -10.96 -7.87 3.89
N THR A 216 -10.71 -8.25 2.64
CA THR A 216 -9.40 -8.80 2.20
C THR A 216 -8.94 -8.06 0.95
N VAL A 217 -7.69 -8.29 0.53
CA VAL A 217 -7.19 -7.74 -0.73
C VAL A 217 -7.98 -8.27 -1.94
N LEU A 218 -8.57 -9.46 -1.87
CA LEU A 218 -9.41 -10.01 -2.94
C LEU A 218 -10.66 -9.15 -3.17
N HIS A 219 -11.39 -8.81 -2.09
CA HIS A 219 -12.58 -7.95 -2.17
C HIS A 219 -12.24 -6.59 -2.79
N HIS A 220 -11.13 -5.98 -2.37
CA HIS A 220 -10.72 -4.67 -2.86
C HIS A 220 -10.23 -4.72 -4.31
N ALA A 221 -9.55 -5.79 -4.71
CA ALA A 221 -9.12 -6.04 -6.08
C ALA A 221 -10.31 -6.32 -7.00
N ALA A 222 -11.37 -6.95 -6.50
CA ALA A 222 -12.60 -7.17 -7.27
C ALA A 222 -13.27 -5.85 -7.67
N ALA A 223 -13.27 -4.86 -6.76
CA ALA A 223 -13.86 -3.55 -6.99
C ALA A 223 -13.03 -2.60 -7.88
N HIS A 224 -11.70 -2.70 -7.84
CA HIS A 224 -10.83 -1.67 -8.41
C HIS A 224 -9.58 -2.19 -9.14
N GLY A 225 -9.33 -3.50 -9.09
CA GLY A 225 -8.20 -4.15 -9.74
C GLY A 225 -8.55 -4.65 -11.15
N SER A 226 -7.73 -5.58 -11.64
CA SER A 226 -7.90 -6.22 -12.94
C SER A 226 -7.92 -7.75 -12.82
N PRO A 227 -8.37 -8.49 -13.85
CA PRO A 227 -8.35 -9.95 -13.86
C PRO A 227 -6.96 -10.54 -13.62
N GLU A 228 -5.91 -9.90 -14.14
CA GLU A 228 -4.52 -10.33 -13.95
C GLU A 228 -4.10 -10.22 -12.48
N LEU A 229 -4.51 -9.16 -11.78
CA LEU A 229 -4.23 -9.03 -10.35
C LEU A 229 -5.04 -10.06 -9.54
N LEU A 230 -6.30 -10.29 -9.89
CA LEU A 230 -7.13 -11.32 -9.25
C LEU A 230 -6.49 -12.71 -9.41
N ASP A 231 -5.93 -12.99 -10.57
CA ASP A 231 -5.20 -14.22 -10.84
C ASP A 231 -3.97 -14.40 -9.94
N VAL A 232 -3.17 -13.34 -9.80
CA VAL A 232 -2.04 -13.35 -8.85
C VAL A 232 -2.52 -13.56 -7.42
N ILE A 233 -3.59 -12.85 -7.00
CA ILE A 233 -4.12 -12.95 -5.63
C ILE A 233 -4.61 -14.38 -5.34
N LEU A 234 -5.41 -14.98 -6.22
CA LEU A 234 -5.97 -16.32 -6.02
C LEU A 234 -4.92 -17.42 -6.18
N SER A 235 -3.89 -17.20 -7.01
CA SER A 235 -2.77 -18.12 -7.17
C SER A 235 -1.85 -18.14 -5.96
N ARG A 236 -1.61 -16.98 -5.33
CA ARG A 236 -0.74 -16.85 -4.14
C ARG A 236 -1.47 -17.05 -2.82
N GLY A 237 -2.79 -16.84 -2.80
CA GLY A 237 -3.64 -16.99 -1.63
C GLY A 237 -4.83 -17.91 -1.93
N PRO A 238 -4.63 -19.24 -2.08
CA PRO A 238 -5.70 -20.17 -2.40
C PRO A 238 -6.82 -20.19 -1.34
N ASN A 239 -6.51 -19.86 -0.09
CA ASN A 239 -7.50 -19.74 1.00
C ASN A 239 -8.50 -18.60 0.75
N LEU A 240 -8.13 -17.57 -0.01
CA LEU A 240 -9.03 -16.47 -0.36
C LEU A 240 -10.20 -16.91 -1.24
N ARG A 241 -10.15 -18.13 -1.80
CA ARG A 241 -11.25 -18.71 -2.59
C ARG A 241 -12.55 -18.82 -1.79
N GLN A 242 -12.49 -18.96 -0.47
CA GLN A 242 -13.69 -18.96 0.39
C GLN A 242 -14.47 -17.63 0.33
N TYR A 243 -13.83 -16.55 -0.13
CA TYR A 243 -14.42 -15.23 -0.27
C TYR A 243 -14.79 -14.88 -1.72
N ILE A 244 -14.71 -15.84 -2.66
CA ILE A 244 -14.98 -15.60 -4.08
C ILE A 244 -16.40 -15.09 -4.33
N ASP A 245 -17.40 -15.60 -3.64
CA ASP A 245 -18.80 -15.21 -3.89
C ASP A 245 -19.02 -13.74 -3.50
N LEU A 246 -18.52 -13.34 -2.34
CA LEU A 246 -18.58 -11.95 -1.89
C LEU A 246 -17.73 -11.03 -2.77
N ALA A 247 -16.54 -11.46 -3.20
CA ALA A 247 -15.73 -10.72 -4.16
C ALA A 247 -16.44 -10.54 -5.51
N THR A 248 -17.16 -11.58 -5.98
CA THR A 248 -17.94 -11.53 -7.22
C THR A 248 -19.09 -10.54 -7.10
N LYS A 249 -19.83 -10.57 -5.99
CA LYS A 249 -20.86 -9.58 -5.67
C LYS A 249 -20.29 -8.16 -5.71
N ILE A 250 -19.15 -7.92 -5.05
CA ILE A 250 -18.48 -6.61 -5.06
C ILE A 250 -18.07 -6.18 -6.49
N ALA A 251 -17.53 -7.09 -7.30
CA ALA A 251 -17.19 -6.76 -8.69
C ALA A 251 -18.43 -6.32 -9.49
N ILE A 252 -19.58 -6.95 -9.26
CA ILE A 252 -20.86 -6.60 -9.89
C ILE A 252 -21.33 -5.22 -9.39
N ASP A 253 -21.35 -5.00 -8.09
CA ASP A 253 -21.80 -3.75 -7.46
C ASP A 253 -20.96 -2.54 -7.92
N PHE A 254 -19.68 -2.75 -8.22
CA PHE A 254 -18.76 -1.72 -8.72
C PHE A 254 -18.71 -1.62 -10.26
N ASN A 255 -19.55 -2.38 -10.96
CA ASN A 255 -19.59 -2.46 -12.42
C ASN A 255 -18.24 -2.86 -13.06
N MET A 256 -17.52 -3.80 -12.45
CA MET A 256 -16.25 -4.37 -12.94
C MET A 256 -16.47 -5.69 -13.70
N SER A 257 -16.89 -5.60 -14.96
CA SER A 257 -17.38 -6.76 -15.74
C SER A 257 -16.34 -7.84 -15.99
N ASP A 258 -15.11 -7.42 -16.28
CA ASP A 258 -13.99 -8.33 -16.50
C ASP A 258 -13.63 -9.09 -15.20
N ASN A 259 -13.64 -8.39 -14.06
CA ASN A 259 -13.37 -8.99 -12.75
C ASN A 259 -14.46 -9.99 -12.35
N ALA A 260 -15.74 -9.61 -12.49
CA ALA A 260 -16.86 -10.50 -12.23
C ALA A 260 -16.82 -11.74 -13.15
N SER A 261 -16.55 -11.55 -14.44
CA SER A 261 -16.41 -12.65 -15.40
C SER A 261 -15.26 -13.58 -15.04
N TYR A 262 -14.12 -13.03 -14.63
CA TYR A 262 -12.96 -13.79 -14.18
C TYR A 262 -13.31 -14.64 -12.95
N LEU A 263 -13.94 -14.06 -11.93
CA LEU A 263 -14.31 -14.77 -10.69
C LEU A 263 -15.36 -15.88 -10.94
N LEU A 264 -16.35 -15.64 -11.81
CA LEU A 264 -17.34 -16.65 -12.24
C LEU A 264 -16.72 -17.85 -12.98
N ARG A 265 -15.60 -17.64 -13.69
CA ARG A 265 -14.83 -18.72 -14.33
C ARG A 265 -13.96 -19.46 -13.32
N ASN A 266 -13.59 -18.82 -12.22
CA ASN A 266 -12.59 -19.29 -11.27
C ASN A 266 -13.16 -19.79 -9.94
N GLY A 267 -14.45 -20.14 -9.89
CA GLY A 267 -15.03 -20.90 -8.79
C GLY A 267 -16.26 -20.29 -8.12
N CYS A 268 -16.71 -19.10 -8.55
CA CYS A 268 -18.00 -18.58 -8.05
C CYS A 268 -19.16 -19.37 -8.67
N GLU A 269 -20.03 -19.89 -7.81
CA GLU A 269 -21.29 -20.49 -8.24
C GLU A 269 -22.34 -19.38 -8.46
N PRO A 270 -22.94 -19.27 -9.65
CA PRO A 270 -23.99 -18.30 -9.89
C PRO A 270 -25.22 -18.59 -9.04
N THR A 271 -25.73 -17.56 -8.38
CA THR A 271 -26.98 -17.58 -7.62
C THR A 271 -27.97 -16.57 -8.20
N PHE A 272 -29.26 -16.74 -7.91
CA PHE A 272 -30.28 -15.76 -8.29
C PHE A 272 -30.02 -14.40 -7.64
N ASP A 273 -29.48 -14.36 -6.42
CA ASP A 273 -29.08 -13.12 -5.75
C ASP A 273 -27.97 -12.37 -6.52
N LEU A 274 -26.95 -13.09 -7.04
CA LEU A 274 -25.89 -12.50 -7.85
C LEU A 274 -26.44 -11.99 -9.19
N LEU A 275 -27.36 -12.74 -9.81
CA LEU A 275 -28.06 -12.31 -11.01
C LEU A 275 -28.88 -11.05 -10.75
N GLU A 276 -29.57 -10.98 -9.61
CA GLU A 276 -30.35 -9.80 -9.20
C GLU A 276 -29.45 -8.59 -8.98
N CYS A 277 -28.29 -8.75 -8.34
CA CYS A 277 -27.31 -7.66 -8.18
C CYS A 277 -26.83 -7.15 -9.55
N ALA A 278 -26.68 -8.04 -10.53
CA ALA A 278 -26.29 -7.65 -11.89
C ALA A 278 -27.42 -6.94 -12.66
N VAL A 279 -28.67 -7.38 -12.49
CA VAL A 279 -29.86 -6.86 -13.19
C VAL A 279 -30.35 -5.54 -12.59
N SER A 280 -30.33 -5.44 -11.27
CA SER A 280 -30.73 -4.27 -10.50
C SER A 280 -29.51 -3.73 -9.79
N PRO A 281 -28.72 -2.84 -10.42
CA PRO A 281 -27.68 -2.15 -9.67
C PRO A 281 -28.41 -1.37 -8.59
N HIS A 282 -28.25 -1.79 -7.32
CA HIS A 282 -28.69 -0.97 -6.21
C HIS A 282 -28.10 0.41 -6.43
N ILE A 283 -28.99 1.38 -6.64
CA ILE A 283 -28.62 2.77 -6.82
C ILE A 283 -27.98 3.21 -5.51
N TYR A 284 -26.65 3.26 -5.45
CA TYR A 284 -26.03 4.32 -4.67
C TYR A 284 -25.74 5.48 -5.61
N PRO A 285 -26.60 6.51 -5.59
CA PRO A 285 -26.22 7.73 -6.25
C PRO A 285 -25.07 8.30 -5.39
N PRO A 286 -23.89 8.61 -5.94
CA PRO A 286 -23.18 9.72 -5.34
C PRO A 286 -24.20 10.86 -5.35
N LYS A 287 -24.41 11.52 -4.19
CA LYS A 287 -25.41 12.59 -3.97
C LYS A 287 -25.36 13.74 -4.99
N VAL A 288 -24.47 13.66 -5.97
CA VAL A 288 -24.44 14.43 -7.19
C VAL A 288 -24.01 13.45 -8.29
N VAL A 289 -24.83 13.18 -9.33
CA VAL A 289 -24.36 12.88 -10.70
C VAL A 289 -25.53 12.70 -11.69
N ASN A 290 -25.54 13.62 -12.65
CA ASN A 290 -25.86 13.47 -14.07
C ASN A 290 -26.32 12.08 -14.58
N TRP A 291 -27.54 12.03 -15.14
CA TRP A 291 -28.10 10.89 -15.91
C TRP A 291 -27.20 10.37 -17.05
N ARG A 292 -26.25 11.20 -17.53
CA ARG A 292 -25.26 10.79 -18.53
C ARG A 292 -24.24 9.75 -18.02
N ARG A 293 -23.99 9.70 -16.71
CA ARG A 293 -23.13 8.68 -16.09
C ARG A 293 -23.89 7.37 -15.89
N TRP A 294 -25.20 7.43 -15.60
CA TRP A 294 -26.10 6.26 -15.65
C TRP A 294 -26.02 5.51 -17.00
N LYS A 295 -25.89 6.26 -18.09
CA LYS A 295 -25.70 5.74 -19.46
C LYS A 295 -24.43 4.90 -19.66
N GLN A 296 -23.46 4.96 -18.74
CA GLN A 296 -22.17 4.25 -18.80
C GLN A 296 -22.06 3.13 -17.75
N VAL A 297 -23.01 3.01 -16.81
CA VAL A 297 -22.84 2.28 -15.54
C VAL A 297 -23.46 0.88 -15.53
N VAL A 298 -24.24 0.49 -16.55
CA VAL A 298 -24.90 -0.83 -16.58
C VAL A 298 -24.52 -1.55 -17.87
N ASP A 299 -23.31 -2.12 -17.87
CA ASP A 299 -22.83 -2.97 -18.97
C ASP A 299 -22.23 -4.27 -18.39
N MET A 300 -23.11 -5.08 -17.77
CA MET A 300 -22.82 -6.44 -17.29
C MET A 300 -23.43 -7.61 -18.08
N PRO A 301 -23.75 -7.48 -19.38
CA PRO A 301 -24.57 -8.47 -20.04
C PRO A 301 -23.85 -9.79 -20.35
N TYR A 302 -22.52 -9.77 -20.47
CA TYR A 302 -21.73 -11.00 -20.58
C TYR A 302 -21.73 -11.77 -19.25
N VAL A 303 -21.60 -11.06 -18.12
CA VAL A 303 -21.66 -11.63 -16.76
C VAL A 303 -23.03 -12.25 -16.51
N MET A 304 -24.09 -11.53 -16.87
CA MET A 304 -25.47 -12.01 -16.84
C MET A 304 -25.68 -13.28 -17.67
N GLN A 305 -25.21 -13.27 -18.93
CA GLN A 305 -25.27 -14.43 -19.80
C GLN A 305 -24.56 -15.64 -19.17
N MET A 306 -23.36 -15.42 -18.61
CA MET A 306 -22.62 -16.47 -17.93
C MET A 306 -23.39 -17.09 -16.76
N MET A 307 -24.03 -16.26 -15.93
CA MET A 307 -24.86 -16.74 -14.83
C MET A 307 -26.10 -17.50 -15.33
N ALA A 308 -26.81 -16.94 -16.31
CA ALA A 308 -28.03 -17.54 -16.87
C ALA A 308 -27.81 -18.91 -17.52
N THR A 309 -26.60 -19.20 -18.00
CA THR A 309 -26.24 -20.54 -18.53
C THR A 309 -26.00 -21.59 -17.45
N LYS A 310 -25.75 -21.17 -16.21
CA LYS A 310 -25.42 -22.05 -15.08
C LYS A 310 -26.57 -22.19 -14.08
N LEU A 311 -27.47 -21.21 -14.00
CA LEU A 311 -28.64 -21.23 -13.13
C LEU A 311 -29.71 -22.21 -13.63
N ASP A 312 -30.38 -22.89 -12.68
CA ASP A 312 -31.58 -23.66 -13.00
C ASP A 312 -32.80 -22.75 -13.15
N LEU A 313 -32.95 -22.19 -14.35
CA LEU A 313 -34.07 -21.30 -14.69
C LEU A 313 -35.45 -22.00 -14.73
N GLN A 314 -35.53 -23.28 -14.35
CA GLN A 314 -36.80 -24.02 -14.24
C GLN A 314 -37.34 -24.05 -12.82
N ALA A 315 -36.54 -23.63 -11.84
CA ALA A 315 -36.96 -23.59 -10.45
C ALA A 315 -38.15 -22.61 -10.30
N PRO A 316 -39.18 -22.91 -9.48
CA PRO A 316 -40.38 -22.08 -9.37
C PRO A 316 -40.10 -20.64 -8.92
N ASP A 317 -39.03 -20.45 -8.16
CA ASP A 317 -38.49 -19.19 -7.68
C ASP A 317 -37.72 -18.40 -8.75
N ALA A 318 -37.38 -19.00 -9.90
CA ALA A 318 -36.67 -18.33 -10.99
C ALA A 318 -37.52 -17.31 -11.75
N ALA A 319 -38.86 -17.46 -11.75
CA ALA A 319 -39.77 -16.69 -12.60
C ALA A 319 -39.65 -15.15 -12.42
N PRO A 320 -39.65 -14.59 -11.19
CA PRO A 320 -39.50 -13.15 -10.99
C PRO A 320 -38.16 -12.58 -11.47
N TYR A 321 -37.11 -13.40 -11.51
CA TYR A 321 -35.79 -13.01 -12.01
C TYR A 321 -35.78 -13.01 -13.53
N ILE A 322 -36.41 -14.00 -14.15
CA ILE A 322 -36.58 -14.09 -15.61
C ILE A 322 -37.40 -12.89 -16.10
N ASP A 323 -38.51 -12.56 -15.44
CA ASP A 323 -39.35 -11.40 -15.81
C ASP A 323 -38.57 -10.08 -15.76
N ARG A 324 -37.89 -9.80 -14.63
CA ARG A 324 -37.05 -8.60 -14.49
C ARG A 324 -35.91 -8.55 -15.50
N TYR A 325 -35.34 -9.69 -15.84
CA TYR A 325 -34.31 -9.78 -16.86
C TYR A 325 -34.87 -9.42 -18.24
N LEU A 326 -36.02 -9.99 -18.62
CA LEU A 326 -36.69 -9.68 -19.86
C LEU A 326 -37.08 -8.19 -19.95
N ASP A 327 -37.61 -7.63 -18.87
CA ASP A 327 -37.91 -6.20 -18.76
C ASP A 327 -36.67 -5.34 -18.99
N LEU A 328 -35.53 -5.70 -18.38
CA LEU A 328 -34.27 -4.99 -18.57
C LEU A 328 -33.80 -5.07 -20.03
N VAL A 329 -33.78 -6.27 -20.64
CA VAL A 329 -33.32 -6.42 -22.03
C VAL A 329 -34.24 -5.64 -22.98
N GLN A 330 -35.56 -5.62 -22.76
CA GLN A 330 -36.51 -4.83 -23.53
C GLN A 330 -36.29 -3.32 -23.34
N TRP A 331 -36.19 -2.85 -22.09
CA TRP A 331 -35.93 -1.45 -21.75
C TRP A 331 -34.55 -0.95 -22.26
N SER A 332 -33.56 -1.84 -22.30
CA SER A 332 -32.19 -1.53 -22.73
C SER A 332 -32.06 -1.16 -24.22
N GLY A 333 -33.14 -1.25 -25.01
CA GLY A 333 -33.13 -0.90 -26.45
C GLY A 333 -32.70 0.52 -26.78
N ARG A 334 -32.69 1.41 -25.79
CA ARG A 334 -32.18 2.79 -25.90
C ARG A 334 -30.66 2.90 -25.77
N PHE A 335 -29.98 1.82 -25.37
CA PHE A 335 -28.58 1.83 -24.95
C PHE A 335 -27.76 0.67 -25.52
N TRP A 336 -28.34 -0.53 -25.67
CA TRP A 336 -27.67 -1.73 -26.18
C TRP A 336 -27.96 -1.95 -27.66
N THR A 337 -26.96 -2.41 -28.41
CA THR A 337 -27.15 -2.73 -29.84
C THR A 337 -28.13 -3.87 -30.02
N LEU A 338 -28.85 -3.90 -31.15
CA LEU A 338 -29.83 -4.94 -31.47
C LEU A 338 -29.20 -6.35 -31.45
N SER A 339 -28.03 -6.51 -32.09
CA SER A 339 -27.25 -7.76 -32.09
C SER A 339 -26.91 -8.23 -30.67
N PHE A 340 -26.70 -7.28 -29.78
CA PHE A 340 -26.30 -7.52 -28.41
C PHE A 340 -27.49 -8.00 -27.56
N ARG A 341 -28.61 -7.26 -27.59
CA ARG A 341 -29.86 -7.64 -26.92
C ARG A 341 -30.35 -9.02 -27.36
N ARG A 342 -30.27 -9.33 -28.66
CA ARG A 342 -30.58 -10.67 -29.21
C ARG A 342 -29.73 -11.77 -28.58
N ARG A 343 -28.41 -11.58 -28.47
CA ARG A 343 -27.51 -12.62 -27.89
C ARG A 343 -27.86 -12.94 -26.45
N VAL A 344 -28.10 -11.90 -25.65
CA VAL A 344 -28.45 -12.01 -24.23
C VAL A 344 -29.81 -12.70 -24.05
N LEU A 345 -30.82 -12.27 -24.82
CA LEU A 345 -32.15 -12.86 -24.83
C LEU A 345 -32.13 -14.34 -25.25
N LEU A 346 -31.41 -14.64 -26.33
CA LEU A 346 -31.29 -16.01 -26.85
C LEU A 346 -30.57 -16.93 -25.87
N ALA A 347 -29.56 -16.45 -25.15
CA ALA A 347 -28.86 -17.25 -24.16
C ALA A 347 -29.78 -17.65 -23.00
N LEU A 348 -30.55 -16.69 -22.48
CA LEU A 348 -31.55 -16.93 -21.43
C LEU A 348 -32.67 -17.88 -21.92
N LEU A 349 -33.26 -17.62 -23.08
CA LEU A 349 -34.32 -18.47 -23.61
C LEU A 349 -33.82 -19.90 -23.89
N ARG A 350 -32.57 -20.07 -24.31
CA ARG A 350 -31.97 -21.40 -24.55
C ARG A 350 -31.82 -22.22 -23.27
N SER A 351 -31.54 -21.60 -22.12
CA SER A 351 -31.46 -22.31 -20.84
C SER A 351 -32.84 -22.67 -20.26
N ILE A 352 -33.93 -22.09 -20.76
CA ILE A 352 -35.31 -22.43 -20.37
C ILE A 352 -35.87 -23.55 -21.27
N ARG A 353 -36.59 -24.54 -20.70
CA ARG A 353 -37.22 -25.63 -21.48
C ARG A 353 -38.34 -25.12 -22.40
N PRO A 354 -38.63 -25.81 -23.52
CA PRO A 354 -39.60 -25.34 -24.54
C PRO A 354 -40.98 -24.90 -24.02
N PRO A 355 -41.64 -25.59 -23.06
CA PRO A 355 -42.96 -25.18 -22.58
C PRO A 355 -42.95 -23.82 -21.87
N LEU A 356 -42.02 -23.63 -20.91
CA LEU A 356 -41.83 -22.35 -20.20
C LEU A 356 -41.31 -21.26 -21.12
N ARG A 357 -40.43 -21.60 -22.08
CA ARG A 357 -39.90 -20.67 -23.07
C ARG A 357 -41.01 -20.03 -23.90
N SER A 358 -42.06 -20.78 -24.22
CA SER A 358 -43.19 -20.30 -25.03
C SER A 358 -43.92 -19.15 -24.32
N LEU A 359 -44.17 -19.29 -23.01
CA LEU A 359 -44.78 -18.24 -22.18
C LEU A 359 -43.95 -16.95 -22.17
N TYR A 360 -42.64 -17.07 -22.04
CA TYR A 360 -41.75 -15.91 -22.03
C TYR A 360 -41.60 -15.28 -23.41
N VAL A 361 -41.63 -16.05 -24.50
CA VAL A 361 -41.53 -15.51 -25.87
C VAL A 361 -42.72 -14.61 -26.19
N GLU A 362 -43.92 -14.93 -25.71
CA GLU A 362 -45.12 -14.11 -25.88
C GLU A 362 -45.04 -12.76 -25.16
N SER A 363 -44.23 -12.66 -24.09
CA SER A 363 -44.02 -11.42 -23.33
C SER A 363 -42.97 -10.47 -23.94
N ILE A 364 -42.27 -10.89 -25.00
CA ILE A 364 -41.19 -10.11 -25.62
C ILE A 364 -41.76 -9.27 -26.75
N ASN A 365 -41.57 -7.95 -26.69
CA ASN A 365 -41.91 -7.06 -27.79
C ASN A 365 -40.98 -7.30 -28.99
N THR A 366 -41.46 -8.05 -29.98
CA THR A 366 -40.69 -8.40 -31.18
C THR A 366 -40.32 -7.21 -32.06
N GLN A 367 -40.98 -6.05 -31.90
CA GLN A 367 -40.61 -4.83 -32.63
C GLN A 367 -39.26 -4.26 -32.17
N ASP A 368 -38.84 -4.61 -30.96
CA ASP A 368 -37.59 -4.14 -30.37
C ASP A 368 -36.38 -5.05 -30.68
N PHE A 369 -36.57 -6.18 -31.39
CA PHE A 369 -35.55 -7.23 -31.57
C PHE A 369 -35.21 -7.61 -33.00
#